data_AF-A0A2V8P8P4-F1
#
_entry.id   AF-A0A2V8P8P4-F1
#
_cell.length_a   1.000
_cell.length_b   1.000
_cell.length_c   1.000
_cell.angle_alpha   90.00
_cell.angle_beta   90.00
_cell.angle_gamma   90.00
#
_symmetry.space_group_name_H-M   'P 1'
#
loop_
_entity.id
_entity.type
_entity.pdbx_description
1 polymer ?
#
loop_
_entity_poly.entity_id
_entity_poly.type
_entity_poly.pdbx_seq_one_letter_code
_entity_poly.pdbx_strand_id
1 'polypeptide(L)'
;MDIFRMQKELAHSVVIMLLLGTASFVVVQGAVGRTEFAQHVTQLAGNWTGESICQVKPSACRDEKVVYHISTGSDPDHVMVSADKIVDGKAINMGRGEYAYDRTNGTLVNENDGRVWRFTVKGNSMTGTLTMPDKTLYRRVTLRKEE
;
A
#
# COMPACT_ATOMS: atom_id res chain seq x y z
N MET A 1 -7.35 59.02 46.63
CA MET A 1 -6.66 57.99 47.43
C MET A 1 -7.20 56.67 46.91
N ASP A 2 -6.53 56.10 45.92
CA ASP A 2 -7.00 54.91 45.22
C ASP A 2 -5.92 53.83 45.24
N ILE A 3 -6.29 52.79 45.98
CA ILE A 3 -5.63 51.52 46.17
C ILE A 3 -5.97 50.69 44.93
N PHE A 4 -5.25 50.91 43.83
CA PHE A 4 -5.30 50.00 42.69
C PHE A 4 -3.88 49.69 42.22
N ARG A 5 -3.33 48.66 42.87
CA ARG A 5 -2.58 47.55 42.24
C ARG A 5 -1.38 47.99 41.40
N MET A 6 -0.15 48.01 41.90
CA MET A 6 0.56 46.96 42.64
C MET A 6 0.47 45.56 41.98
N GLN A 7 0.70 45.47 40.67
CA GLN A 7 0.91 44.20 39.93
C GLN A 7 1.76 44.38 38.64
N LYS A 8 2.63 45.39 38.56
CA LYS A 8 3.39 45.65 37.32
C LYS A 8 4.85 46.01 37.55
N GLU A 9 5.49 45.31 38.48
CA GLU A 9 6.93 45.41 38.71
C GLU A 9 7.48 44.00 38.64
N LEU A 10 8.15 43.68 37.54
CA LEU A 10 9.21 42.67 37.37
C LEU A 10 9.52 42.57 35.88
N ALA A 11 9.81 43.72 35.27
CA ALA A 11 10.51 43.79 34.01
C ALA A 11 11.88 44.40 34.32
N HIS A 12 12.93 43.72 33.88
CA HIS A 12 14.34 44.13 33.89
C HIS A 12 15.10 43.90 35.20
N SER A 13 15.67 42.71 35.35
CA SER A 13 17.04 42.60 35.85
C SER A 13 17.70 41.30 35.41
N VAL A 14 18.95 41.46 34.96
CA VAL A 14 19.98 40.44 34.76
C VAL A 14 19.93 39.65 33.45
N VAL A 15 20.44 40.31 32.40
CA VAL A 15 21.38 39.64 31.49
C VAL A 15 22.64 39.37 32.31
N ILE A 16 22.97 38.10 32.60
CA ILE A 16 24.34 37.57 32.73
C ILE A 16 24.32 36.09 32.37
N MET A 17 25.17 35.79 31.40
CA MET A 17 25.48 34.55 30.70
C MET A 17 26.06 33.47 31.62
N LEU A 18 25.70 32.19 31.43
CA LEU A 18 26.58 31.02 31.63
C LEU A 18 25.91 29.71 31.16
N LEU A 19 26.36 29.26 29.97
CA LEU A 19 26.68 27.89 29.57
C LEU A 19 26.19 26.74 30.47
N LEU A 20 25.34 25.85 29.93
CA LEU A 20 25.42 24.38 30.07
C LEU A 20 24.26 23.69 29.33
N GLY A 21 24.59 22.97 28.26
CA GLY A 21 23.88 21.77 27.79
C GLY A 21 22.51 21.95 27.14
N THR A 22 22.47 22.21 25.82
CA THR A 22 21.36 21.71 25.00
C THR A 22 21.90 20.60 24.10
N ALA A 23 21.51 19.37 24.44
CA ALA A 23 21.88 18.17 23.73
C ALA A 23 21.52 18.28 22.25
N SER A 24 22.47 17.95 21.39
CA SER A 24 22.21 17.74 19.96
C SER A 24 21.20 16.60 19.82
N PHE A 25 19.92 16.93 19.61
CA PHE A 25 18.93 15.96 19.15
C PHE A 25 19.28 15.60 17.71
N VAL A 26 20.16 14.60 17.55
CA VAL A 26 20.35 13.91 16.27
C VAL A 26 19.09 13.12 16.02
N VAL A 27 18.22 13.63 15.15
CA VAL A 27 17.02 12.92 14.72
C VAL A 27 17.46 11.76 13.82
N VAL A 28 17.48 10.54 14.38
CA VAL A 28 17.69 9.30 13.62
C VAL A 28 16.39 8.99 12.86
N GLN A 29 16.22 9.57 11.67
CA GLN A 29 14.98 9.51 10.88
C GLN A 29 14.86 8.28 9.95
N GLY A 30 15.77 7.28 10.04
CA GLY A 30 15.87 6.22 9.03
C GLY A 30 15.16 4.88 9.33
N ALA A 31 14.84 4.57 10.59
CA ALA A 31 14.45 3.22 11.00
C ALA A 31 12.92 2.95 11.01
N VAL A 32 12.11 3.99 11.21
CA VAL A 32 10.65 3.84 11.42
C VAL A 32 9.92 3.47 10.12
N GLY A 33 10.28 4.09 8.98
CA GLY A 33 9.60 3.81 7.71
C GLY A 33 9.85 2.41 7.12
N ARG A 34 11.00 1.79 7.42
CA ARG A 34 11.36 0.46 6.92
C ARG A 34 10.64 -0.66 7.66
N THR A 35 10.40 -0.48 8.96
CA THR A 35 9.72 -1.49 9.81
C THR A 35 8.23 -1.55 9.50
N GLU A 36 7.59 -0.40 9.28
CA GLU A 36 6.18 -0.31 8.89
C GLU A 36 5.94 -0.90 7.49
N PHE A 37 6.84 -0.68 6.52
CA PHE A 37 6.75 -1.32 5.20
C PHE A 37 6.82 -2.84 5.32
N ALA A 38 7.81 -3.36 6.03
CA ALA A 38 8.00 -4.80 6.21
C ALA A 38 6.76 -5.45 6.84
N GLN A 39 6.13 -4.81 7.84
CA GLN A 39 4.89 -5.30 8.44
C GLN A 39 3.71 -5.30 7.45
N HIS A 40 3.52 -4.23 6.68
CA HIS A 40 2.43 -4.15 5.70
C HIS A 40 2.57 -5.17 4.56
N VAL A 41 3.78 -5.35 4.02
CA VAL A 41 4.02 -6.37 3.01
C VAL A 41 3.86 -7.77 3.59
N THR A 42 4.25 -8.00 4.85
CA THR A 42 3.99 -9.27 5.53
C THR A 42 2.49 -9.56 5.64
N GLN A 43 1.66 -8.53 5.86
CA GLN A 43 0.20 -8.68 5.88
C GLN A 43 -0.40 -8.93 4.49
N LEU A 44 0.21 -8.43 3.42
CA LEU A 44 -0.26 -8.67 2.05
C LEU A 44 0.21 -10.01 1.49
N ALA A 45 1.43 -10.42 1.86
CA ALA A 45 2.06 -11.63 1.37
C ALA A 45 1.24 -12.88 1.67
N GLY A 46 1.35 -13.86 0.76
CA GLY A 46 0.61 -15.11 0.79
C GLY A 46 -0.33 -15.25 -0.40
N ASN A 47 -1.28 -16.16 -0.27
CA ASN A 47 -2.20 -16.54 -1.33
C ASN A 47 -3.55 -15.82 -1.18
N TRP A 48 -4.13 -15.48 -2.32
CA TRP A 48 -5.42 -14.82 -2.42
C TRP A 48 -6.26 -15.52 -3.48
N THR A 49 -7.44 -16.03 -3.12
CA THR A 49 -8.27 -16.82 -4.02
C THR A 49 -9.61 -16.20 -4.29
N GLY A 50 -10.14 -16.44 -5.49
CA GLY A 50 -11.48 -16.00 -5.84
C GLY A 50 -11.75 -16.08 -7.33
N GLU A 51 -12.37 -15.04 -7.88
CA GLU A 51 -12.93 -15.04 -9.23
C GLU A 51 -12.39 -13.86 -10.06
N SER A 52 -12.18 -14.13 -11.35
CA SER A 52 -11.82 -13.15 -12.39
C SER A 52 -12.87 -13.20 -13.50
N ILE A 53 -13.70 -12.16 -13.57
CA ILE A 53 -14.86 -12.09 -14.46
C ILE A 53 -14.58 -11.16 -15.64
N CYS A 54 -14.72 -11.68 -16.85
CA CYS A 54 -14.57 -10.95 -18.10
C CYS A 54 -15.77 -10.05 -18.35
N GLN A 55 -15.48 -8.79 -18.68
CA GLN A 55 -16.51 -7.76 -18.85
C GLN A 55 -16.90 -7.53 -20.32
N VAL A 56 -16.04 -7.91 -21.28
CA VAL A 56 -16.29 -7.77 -22.72
C VAL A 56 -16.82 -9.08 -23.29
N LYS A 57 -18.02 -9.07 -23.87
CA LYS A 57 -18.68 -10.25 -24.47
C LYS A 57 -19.34 -9.87 -25.82
N PRO A 58 -19.25 -10.71 -26.87
CA PRO A 58 -18.48 -11.96 -26.94
C PRO A 58 -16.97 -11.67 -27.04
N SER A 59 -16.14 -12.46 -26.34
CA SER A 59 -14.68 -12.39 -26.45
C SER A 59 -14.07 -13.76 -26.14
N ALA A 60 -12.77 -13.91 -26.41
CA ALA A 60 -12.01 -15.10 -26.03
C ALA A 60 -11.76 -15.20 -24.51
N CYS A 61 -12.03 -14.12 -23.77
CA CYS A 61 -11.90 -14.07 -22.32
C CYS A 61 -12.92 -15.00 -21.66
N ARG A 62 -12.48 -15.79 -20.69
CA ARG A 62 -13.34 -16.68 -19.90
C ARG A 62 -13.32 -16.29 -18.44
N ASP A 63 -14.47 -16.42 -17.79
CA ASP A 63 -14.59 -16.26 -16.35
C ASP A 63 -13.81 -17.40 -15.68
N GLU A 64 -12.96 -17.07 -14.72
CA GLU A 64 -11.96 -17.99 -14.18
C GLU A 64 -11.95 -17.94 -12.64
N LYS A 65 -11.79 -19.10 -12.00
CA LYS A 65 -11.31 -19.16 -10.62
C LYS A 65 -9.81 -18.92 -10.62
N VAL A 66 -9.32 -18.11 -9.69
CA VAL A 66 -7.93 -17.65 -9.68
C VAL A 66 -7.30 -17.75 -8.30
N VAL A 67 -5.97 -17.90 -8.30
CA VAL A 67 -5.12 -17.79 -7.13
C VAL A 67 -4.05 -16.74 -7.43
N TYR A 68 -3.89 -15.77 -6.54
CA TYR A 68 -2.88 -14.73 -6.62
C TYR A 68 -1.88 -14.96 -5.49
N HIS A 69 -0.62 -15.16 -5.87
CA HIS A 69 0.51 -15.31 -4.97
C HIS A 69 1.22 -13.98 -4.85
N ILE A 70 1.20 -13.39 -3.66
CA ILE A 70 1.88 -12.12 -3.38
C ILE A 70 3.11 -12.38 -2.51
N SER A 71 4.25 -11.86 -2.94
CA SER A 71 5.50 -11.84 -2.18
C SER A 71 6.13 -10.45 -2.18
N THR A 72 7.21 -10.28 -1.43
CA THR A 72 8.05 -9.08 -1.48
C THR A 72 8.53 -8.81 -2.90
N GLY A 73 8.50 -7.54 -3.33
CA GLY A 73 9.06 -7.09 -4.60
C GLY A 73 10.57 -6.89 -4.54
N SER A 74 11.16 -6.34 -5.61
CA SER A 74 12.58 -5.95 -5.62
C SER A 74 12.84 -4.71 -4.78
N ASP A 75 11.84 -3.83 -4.65
CA ASP A 75 11.95 -2.56 -3.95
C ASP A 75 10.99 -2.42 -2.77
N PRO A 76 11.31 -1.56 -1.78
CA PRO A 76 10.50 -1.34 -0.59
C PRO A 76 9.17 -0.63 -0.79
N ASP A 77 8.69 -0.45 -2.01
CA ASP A 77 7.33 0.05 -2.28
C ASP A 77 6.64 -0.81 -3.35
N HIS A 78 7.19 -2.00 -3.61
CA HIS A 78 6.69 -2.92 -4.62
C HIS A 78 6.45 -4.31 -4.04
N VAL A 79 5.53 -5.03 -4.67
CA VAL A 79 5.27 -6.44 -4.41
C VAL A 79 5.29 -7.21 -5.70
N MET A 80 5.75 -8.45 -5.63
CA MET A 80 5.66 -9.38 -6.74
C MET A 80 4.33 -10.11 -6.66
N VAL A 81 3.60 -10.13 -7.77
CA VAL A 81 2.32 -10.83 -7.88
C VAL A 81 2.43 -11.85 -9.00
N SER A 82 2.16 -13.12 -8.71
CA SER A 82 1.93 -14.14 -9.73
C SER A 82 0.49 -14.62 -9.65
N ALA A 83 -0.16 -14.82 -10.79
CA ALA A 83 -1.55 -15.22 -10.84
C ALA A 83 -1.68 -16.55 -11.58
N ASP A 84 -2.46 -17.45 -11.01
CA ASP A 84 -2.83 -18.73 -11.59
C ASP A 84 -4.33 -18.72 -11.86
N LYS A 85 -4.74 -19.36 -12.96
CA LYS A 85 -6.14 -19.77 -13.16
C LYS A 85 -6.30 -21.23 -12.81
N ILE A 86 -7.48 -21.60 -12.32
CA ILE A 86 -7.82 -22.99 -12.04
C ILE A 86 -8.60 -23.57 -13.22
N VAL A 87 -8.01 -24.57 -13.87
CA VAL A 87 -8.64 -25.34 -14.95
C VAL A 87 -8.63 -26.81 -14.53
N ASP A 88 -9.80 -27.44 -14.47
CA ASP A 88 -9.98 -28.83 -14.05
C ASP A 88 -9.30 -29.17 -12.71
N GLY A 89 -9.42 -28.24 -11.75
CA GLY A 89 -8.83 -28.37 -10.41
C GLY A 89 -7.31 -28.15 -10.36
N LYS A 90 -6.67 -27.78 -11.48
CA LYS A 90 -5.23 -27.54 -11.56
C LYS A 90 -4.93 -26.06 -11.75
N ALA A 91 -3.93 -25.57 -11.02
CA ALA A 91 -3.38 -24.24 -11.19
C ALA A 91 -2.54 -24.14 -12.46
N ILE A 92 -2.85 -23.17 -13.31
CA ILE A 92 -2.14 -22.85 -14.55
C ILE A 92 -1.67 -21.40 -14.46
N ASN A 93 -0.36 -21.20 -14.48
CA ASN A 93 0.22 -19.87 -14.33
C ASN A 93 -0.14 -18.94 -15.51
N MET A 94 -0.63 -17.75 -15.19
CA MET A 94 -0.98 -16.69 -16.13
C MET A 94 0.10 -15.62 -16.24
N GLY A 95 1.19 -15.77 -15.49
CA GLY A 95 2.32 -14.84 -15.45
C GLY A 95 2.56 -14.24 -14.07
N ARG A 96 3.54 -13.35 -14.04
CA ARG A 96 3.93 -12.58 -12.86
C ARG A 96 4.27 -11.14 -13.26
N GLY A 97 4.10 -10.22 -12.32
CA GLY A 97 4.43 -8.82 -12.50
C GLY A 97 4.74 -8.15 -11.17
N GLU A 98 5.46 -7.05 -11.25
CA GLU A 98 5.77 -6.20 -10.11
C GLU A 98 4.74 -5.08 -10.00
N TYR A 99 4.20 -4.88 -8.80
CA TYR A 99 3.13 -3.95 -8.53
C TYR A 99 3.61 -2.91 -7.53
N ALA A 100 3.48 -1.63 -7.89
CA ALA A 100 3.65 -0.55 -6.94
C ALA A 100 2.55 -0.64 -5.88
N TYR A 101 2.92 -0.54 -4.61
CA TYR A 101 2.01 -0.63 -3.48
C TYR A 101 1.91 0.70 -2.73
N ASP A 102 0.76 1.35 -2.89
CA ASP A 102 0.37 2.49 -2.07
C ASP A 102 -0.26 1.98 -0.77
N ARG A 103 0.53 2.00 0.31
CA ARG A 103 0.12 1.58 1.65
C ARG A 103 -0.99 2.43 2.25
N THR A 104 -0.95 3.74 1.99
CA THR A 104 -1.91 4.71 2.53
C THR A 104 -3.31 4.41 2.02
N ASN A 105 -3.42 4.08 0.73
CA ASN A 105 -4.70 3.78 0.09
C ASN A 105 -5.00 2.28 -0.01
N GLY A 106 -4.04 1.43 0.35
CA GLY A 106 -4.16 -0.03 0.22
C GLY A 106 -4.29 -0.48 -1.23
N THR A 107 -3.59 0.16 -2.19
CA THR A 107 -3.75 -0.14 -3.62
C THR A 107 -2.48 -0.69 -4.27
N LEU A 108 -2.65 -1.71 -5.10
CA LEU A 108 -1.60 -2.28 -5.94
C LEU A 108 -1.82 -1.86 -7.39
N VAL A 109 -0.77 -1.41 -8.08
CA VAL A 109 -0.85 -1.00 -9.48
C VAL A 109 0.29 -1.61 -10.28
N ASN A 110 -0.05 -2.28 -11.39
CA ASN A 110 0.89 -2.65 -12.43
C ASN A 110 0.37 -2.08 -13.74
N GLU A 111 1.23 -1.33 -14.43
CA GLU A 111 0.92 -0.76 -15.74
C GLU A 111 1.99 -1.20 -16.73
N ASN A 112 1.55 -1.77 -17.85
CA ASN A 112 2.43 -2.16 -18.94
C ASN A 112 1.73 -1.98 -20.28
N ASP A 113 2.37 -1.26 -21.22
CA ASP A 113 1.83 -0.94 -22.54
C ASP A 113 0.40 -0.35 -22.50
N GLY A 114 0.10 0.48 -21.49
CA GLY A 114 -1.23 1.06 -21.27
C GLY A 114 -2.29 0.09 -20.73
N ARG A 115 -1.94 -1.18 -20.48
CA ARG A 115 -2.77 -2.13 -19.71
C ARG A 115 -2.54 -1.88 -18.23
N VAL A 116 -3.59 -1.58 -17.49
CA VAL A 116 -3.51 -1.22 -16.08
C VAL A 116 -4.24 -2.25 -15.25
N TRP A 117 -3.49 -3.02 -14.48
CA TRP A 117 -4.01 -3.74 -13.34
C TRP A 117 -4.04 -2.83 -12.11
N ARG A 118 -5.19 -2.75 -11.45
CA ARG A 118 -5.35 -2.05 -10.19
C ARG A 118 -6.10 -2.92 -9.21
N PHE A 119 -5.55 -3.09 -8.01
CA PHE A 119 -6.19 -3.78 -6.91
C PHE A 119 -6.36 -2.85 -5.70
N THR A 120 -7.40 -3.07 -4.91
CA THR A 120 -7.64 -2.43 -3.63
C THR A 120 -7.79 -3.51 -2.56
N VAL A 121 -7.01 -3.40 -1.50
CA VAL A 121 -6.92 -4.34 -0.40
C VAL A 121 -7.63 -3.74 0.81
N LYS A 122 -8.53 -4.52 1.43
CA LYS A 122 -9.26 -4.16 2.64
C LYS A 122 -9.30 -5.37 3.58
N GLY A 123 -8.38 -5.42 4.53
CA GLY A 123 -8.18 -6.60 5.38
C GLY A 123 -7.93 -7.85 4.52
N ASN A 124 -8.71 -8.92 4.75
CA ASN A 124 -8.61 -10.17 4.00
C ASN A 124 -9.45 -10.20 2.70
N SER A 125 -9.83 -9.03 2.16
CA SER A 125 -10.56 -8.89 0.91
C SER A 125 -9.78 -8.03 -0.07
N MET A 126 -9.78 -8.42 -1.35
CA MET A 126 -9.14 -7.66 -2.41
C MET A 126 -10.05 -7.61 -3.64
N THR A 127 -10.24 -6.42 -4.19
CA THR A 127 -10.94 -6.24 -5.47
C THR A 127 -9.97 -5.69 -6.49
N GLY A 128 -10.17 -6.02 -7.77
CA GLY A 128 -9.29 -5.54 -8.81
C GLY A 128 -9.96 -5.38 -10.16
N THR A 129 -9.27 -4.66 -11.03
CA THR A 129 -9.68 -4.42 -12.41
C THR A 129 -8.49 -4.48 -13.35
N LEU A 130 -8.71 -4.99 -14.55
CA LEU A 130 -7.83 -4.79 -15.70
C LEU A 130 -8.49 -3.83 -16.68
N THR A 131 -7.82 -2.71 -16.97
CA THR A 131 -8.23 -1.74 -17.98
C THR A 131 -7.25 -1.77 -19.15
N MET A 132 -7.77 -1.80 -20.38
CA MET A 132 -6.99 -1.83 -21.61
C MET A 132 -6.55 -0.41 -22.03
N PRO A 133 -5.63 -0.27 -23.01
CA PRO A 133 -5.11 1.04 -23.43
C PRO A 133 -6.20 2.02 -23.90
N ASP A 134 -7.26 1.49 -24.53
CA ASP A 134 -8.47 2.20 -24.97
C ASP A 134 -9.44 2.55 -23.82
N LYS A 135 -9.03 2.30 -22.58
CA LYS A 135 -9.81 2.46 -21.34
C LYS A 135 -10.97 1.48 -21.17
N THR A 136 -11.07 0.45 -22.01
CA THR A 136 -12.03 -0.63 -21.84
C THR A 136 -11.75 -1.38 -20.54
N LEU A 137 -12.75 -1.48 -19.66
CA LEU A 137 -12.71 -2.38 -18.52
C LEU A 137 -12.82 -3.82 -19.02
N TYR A 138 -11.73 -4.58 -18.90
CA TYR A 138 -11.65 -5.92 -19.46
C TYR A 138 -11.99 -7.00 -18.44
N ARG A 139 -11.54 -6.83 -17.19
CA ARG A 139 -11.79 -7.80 -16.10
C ARG A 139 -12.13 -7.12 -14.78
N ARG A 140 -12.94 -7.80 -13.98
CA ARG A 140 -13.12 -7.53 -12.55
C ARG A 140 -12.66 -8.76 -11.76
N VAL A 141 -11.94 -8.53 -10.68
CA VAL A 141 -11.40 -9.58 -9.83
C VAL A 141 -11.88 -9.36 -8.39
N THR A 142 -12.24 -10.43 -7.71
CA THR A 142 -12.57 -10.44 -6.29
C THR A 142 -11.85 -11.60 -5.63
N LEU A 143 -11.05 -11.32 -4.60
CA LEU A 143 -10.22 -12.30 -3.91
C LEU A 143 -10.40 -12.20 -2.40
N ARG A 144 -10.13 -13.30 -1.72
CA ARG A 144 -10.00 -13.41 -0.27
C ARG A 144 -8.64 -13.99 0.07
N LYS A 145 -8.02 -13.46 1.12
CA LYS A 145 -6.77 -14.01 1.63
C LYS A 145 -7.03 -15.41 2.18
N GLU A 146 -6.16 -16.36 1.83
CA GLU A 146 -6.14 -17.67 2.49
C GLU A 146 -5.64 -17.51 3.93
N GLU A 147 -6.16 -18.36 4.84
CA GLU A 147 -5.78 -18.39 6.25
C GLU A 147 -4.41 -19.04 6.50
#